data_AF-X1IKI7-F1
#
_entry.id   AF-X1IKI7-F1
#
_cell.length_a   1.000
_cell.length_b   1.000
_cell.length_c   1.000
_cell.angle_alpha   90.00
_cell.angle_beta   90.00
_cell.angle_gamma   90.00
#
_symmetry.space_group_name_H-M   'P 1'
#
loop_
_entity.id
_entity.type
_entity.pdbx_description
1 polymer ?
#
loop_
_entity_poly.entity_id
_entity_poly.type
_entity_poly.pdbx_seq_one_letter_code
_entity_poly.pdbx_strand_id
1 'polypeptide(L)'
;GSNSPHREYNVKKNIKACREVFQAPWEKTITPLDTCGNIVLSGALFERIMKCDNLIVRSIIENFKIWKKKIIPKLILTKKNETSVLFDTVAIYLGFSEELLNIEELKIEITDRGLTQISKR
;
A
#
# COMPACT_ATOMS: atom_id res chain seq x y z
N GLY A 1 -10.84 3.28 6.37
CA GLY A 1 -9.62 3.85 6.97
C GLY A 1 -9.78 3.99 8.47
N SER A 2 -8.72 4.44 9.15
CA SER A 2 -8.79 4.85 10.56
C SER A 2 -9.35 6.27 10.68
N ASN A 3 -9.68 6.70 11.91
CA ASN A 3 -10.25 8.04 12.15
C ASN A 3 -9.19 9.16 12.18
N SER A 4 -7.90 8.84 12.04
CA SER A 4 -6.82 9.83 12.11
C SER A 4 -5.71 9.55 11.08
N PRO A 5 -5.16 10.58 10.41
CA PRO A 5 -4.11 10.38 9.43
C PRO A 5 -2.89 9.70 10.04
N HIS A 6 -2.51 8.54 9.48
CA HIS A 6 -1.30 7.85 9.86
C HIS A 6 -0.10 8.42 9.11
N ARG A 7 1.06 8.45 9.77
CA ARG A 7 2.33 8.76 9.11
C ARG A 7 2.76 7.54 8.31
N GLU A 8 2.49 7.59 7.02
CA GLU A 8 2.97 6.60 6.06
C GLU A 8 4.51 6.65 6.02
N TYR A 9 5.14 5.48 5.90
CA TYR A 9 6.57 5.31 6.05
C TYR A 9 7.36 6.03 4.95
N ASN A 10 6.95 5.91 3.68
CA ASN A 10 7.61 6.55 2.54
C ASN A 10 7.55 8.08 2.66
N VAL A 11 6.40 8.65 3.06
CA VAL A 11 6.26 10.09 3.34
C VAL A 11 7.20 10.52 4.45
N LYS A 12 7.20 9.81 5.59
CA LYS A 12 8.06 10.14 6.74
C LYS A 12 9.54 10.01 6.41
N LYS A 13 9.92 9.06 5.55
CA LYS A 13 11.31 8.80 5.19
C LYS A 13 11.95 9.99 4.47
N ASN A 14 11.17 10.73 3.68
CA ASN A 14 11.64 11.95 3.04
C ASN A 14 10.50 12.96 2.83
N ILE A 15 10.18 13.71 3.89
CA ILE A 15 9.09 14.71 3.89
C ILE A 15 9.31 15.78 2.82
N LYS A 16 10.56 16.25 2.66
CA LYS A 16 10.90 17.31 1.71
C LYS A 16 10.63 16.87 0.27
N ALA A 17 11.16 15.72 -0.14
CA ALA A 17 10.94 15.20 -1.49
C ALA A 17 9.46 14.90 -1.75
N CYS A 18 8.75 14.34 -0.77
CA CYS A 18 7.32 14.10 -0.90
C CYS A 18 6.56 15.42 -1.14
N ARG A 19 6.86 16.48 -0.38
CA ARG A 19 6.26 17.79 -0.60
C ARG A 19 6.54 18.36 -1.99
N GLU A 20 7.78 18.26 -2.46
CA GLU A 20 8.16 18.72 -3.81
C GLU A 20 7.35 18.00 -4.89
N VAL A 21 7.17 16.68 -4.77
CA VAL A 21 6.31 15.91 -5.68
C VAL A 21 4.87 16.38 -5.62
N PHE A 22 4.27 16.52 -4.44
CA PHE A 22 2.88 16.95 -4.31
C PHE A 22 2.64 18.37 -4.85
N GLN A 23 3.61 19.27 -4.71
CA GLN A 23 3.54 20.65 -5.21
C GLN A 23 3.87 20.80 -6.71
N ALA A 24 4.36 19.75 -7.35
CA ALA A 24 4.69 19.80 -8.76
C ALA A 24 3.45 20.10 -9.65
N PRO A 25 3.59 20.61 -10.88
CA PRO A 25 2.44 21.01 -11.67
C PRO A 25 1.70 19.87 -12.39
N TRP A 26 2.26 18.65 -12.44
CA TRP A 26 1.62 17.51 -13.10
C TRP A 26 0.57 16.82 -12.21
N GLU A 27 -0.35 16.08 -12.82
CA GLU A 27 -1.35 15.29 -12.11
C GLU A 27 -0.73 14.11 -11.37
N LYS A 28 -1.28 13.77 -10.20
CA LYS A 28 -0.88 12.58 -9.45
C LYS A 28 -2.10 11.83 -8.95
N THR A 29 -1.99 10.51 -9.01
CA THR A 29 -2.90 9.60 -8.32
C THR A 29 -2.09 8.80 -7.32
N ILE A 30 -2.62 8.65 -6.10
CA ILE A 30 -1.94 7.98 -4.99
C ILE A 30 -2.82 6.89 -4.40
N THR A 31 -2.20 5.88 -3.80
CA THR A 31 -2.87 4.80 -3.06
C THR A 31 -2.61 4.96 -1.57
N PRO A 32 -3.36 5.82 -0.85
CA PRO A 32 -3.09 6.13 0.55
C PRO A 32 -3.40 4.94 1.46
N LEU A 33 -2.81 4.93 2.66
CA LEU A 33 -3.04 3.87 3.66
C LEU A 33 -4.53 3.69 4.00
N ASP A 34 -5.34 4.75 3.87
CA ASP A 34 -6.78 4.73 4.14
C ASP A 34 -7.57 3.77 3.24
N THR A 35 -7.08 3.51 2.02
CA THR A 35 -7.70 2.63 1.02
C THR A 35 -6.91 1.33 0.83
N CYS A 36 -5.57 1.40 0.75
CA CYS A 36 -4.75 0.20 0.52
C CYS A 36 -4.49 -0.61 1.78
N GLY A 37 -4.70 -0.04 2.97
CA GLY A 37 -4.35 -0.63 4.29
C GLY A 37 -5.04 -1.95 4.64
N ASN A 38 -6.00 -2.41 3.84
CA ASN A 38 -6.74 -3.65 4.05
C ASN A 38 -6.75 -4.58 2.82
N ILE A 39 -6.01 -4.25 1.76
CA ILE A 39 -6.00 -5.07 0.55
C ILE A 39 -5.12 -6.31 0.78
N VAL A 40 -5.78 -7.46 0.91
CA VAL A 40 -5.15 -8.76 1.12
C VAL A 40 -5.77 -9.79 0.18
N LEU A 41 -5.01 -10.83 -0.16
CA LEU A 41 -5.59 -12.06 -0.68
C LEU A 41 -5.81 -13.01 0.48
N SER A 42 -7.02 -13.53 0.62
CA SER A 42 -7.42 -14.45 1.69
C SER A 42 -8.20 -15.64 1.14
N GLY A 43 -8.36 -16.68 1.96
CA GLY A 43 -9.16 -17.87 1.60
C GLY A 43 -8.73 -18.50 0.28
N ALA A 44 -9.68 -18.70 -0.64
CA ALA A 44 -9.44 -19.36 -1.92
C ALA A 44 -8.41 -18.63 -2.80
N LEU A 45 -8.36 -17.29 -2.77
CA LEU A 45 -7.38 -16.52 -3.54
C LEU A 45 -5.96 -16.71 -2.99
N PHE A 46 -5.83 -16.69 -1.66
CA PHE A 46 -4.56 -17.00 -1.01
C PHE A 46 -4.11 -18.42 -1.35
N GLU A 47 -5.00 -19.41 -1.20
CA GLU A 47 -4.68 -20.80 -1.52
C GLU A 47 -4.27 -21.00 -2.98
N ARG A 48 -4.98 -20.35 -3.90
CA ARG A 48 -4.66 -20.42 -5.33
C ARG A 48 -3.26 -19.91 -5.62
N ILE A 49 -2.86 -18.79 -5.03
CA ILE A 49 -1.50 -18.27 -5.16
C ILE A 49 -0.50 -19.26 -4.55
N MET A 50 -0.74 -19.70 -3.31
CA MET A 50 0.20 -20.58 -2.58
C MET A 50 0.40 -21.95 -3.24
N LYS A 51 -0.56 -22.41 -4.06
CA LYS A 51 -0.51 -23.66 -4.83
C LYS A 51 -0.08 -23.46 -6.30
N CYS A 52 0.19 -22.23 -6.73
CA CYS A 52 0.55 -21.93 -8.11
C CYS A 52 1.97 -22.42 -8.42
N ASP A 53 2.12 -23.20 -9.51
CA ASP A 53 3.43 -23.74 -9.93
C ASP A 53 4.15 -22.87 -10.98
N ASN A 54 3.62 -21.67 -11.26
CA ASN A 54 4.33 -20.72 -12.11
C ASN A 54 5.65 -20.29 -11.45
N LEU A 55 6.75 -20.31 -12.21
CA LEU A 55 8.09 -20.01 -11.71
C LEU A 55 8.18 -18.65 -11.00
N ILE A 56 7.60 -17.60 -11.59
CA ILE A 56 7.63 -16.24 -11.03
C ILE A 56 6.85 -16.20 -9.72
N VAL A 57 5.65 -16.81 -9.70
CA VAL A 57 4.80 -16.84 -8.51
C VAL A 57 5.48 -17.60 -7.37
N ARG A 58 6.15 -18.72 -7.67
CA ARG A 58 6.94 -19.47 -6.69
C ARG A 58 8.06 -18.62 -6.09
N SER A 59 8.81 -17.89 -6.90
CA SER A 59 9.86 -16.98 -6.40
C SER A 59 9.29 -15.88 -5.50
N ILE A 60 8.12 -15.32 -5.84
CA ILE A 60 7.43 -14.33 -4.98
C ILE A 60 7.04 -14.96 -3.63
N ILE A 61 6.47 -16.17 -3.65
CA ILE A 61 6.06 -16.88 -2.43
C ILE A 61 7.25 -17.20 -1.54
N GLU A 62 8.37 -17.62 -2.13
CA GLU A 62 9.62 -17.89 -1.39
C GLU A 62 10.13 -16.63 -0.69
N ASN A 63 10.19 -15.50 -1.40
CA ASN A 63 10.57 -14.20 -0.82
C ASN A 63 9.59 -13.76 0.27
N PHE A 64 8.29 -13.91 0.04
CA PHE A 64 7.26 -13.60 1.03
C PHE A 64 7.44 -14.43 2.30
N LYS A 65 7.70 -15.74 2.21
CA LYS A 65 7.94 -16.61 3.37
C LYS A 65 9.18 -16.18 4.16
N ILE A 66 10.26 -15.83 3.49
CA ILE A 66 11.51 -15.35 4.11
C ILE A 66 11.26 -14.02 4.85
N TRP A 67 10.64 -13.06 4.16
CA TRP A 67 10.29 -11.76 4.74
C TRP A 67 9.34 -11.92 5.93
N LYS A 68 8.28 -12.72 5.78
CA LYS A 68 7.29 -13.02 6.83
C LYS A 68 7.95 -13.56 8.08
N LYS A 69 8.85 -14.55 7.97
CA LYS A 69 9.57 -15.11 9.13
C LYS A 69 10.44 -14.07 9.85
N LYS A 70 11.03 -13.11 9.15
CA LYS A 70 11.92 -12.09 9.73
C LYS A 70 11.19 -10.88 10.32
N ILE A 71 10.07 -10.50 9.71
CA ILE A 71 9.41 -9.21 9.95
C ILE A 71 8.10 -9.36 10.71
N ILE A 72 7.29 -10.38 10.42
CA ILE A 72 5.95 -10.53 11.01
C ILE A 72 5.96 -10.92 12.50
N PRO A 73 6.94 -11.64 13.06
CA PRO A 73 7.02 -11.76 14.52
C PRO A 73 7.15 -10.42 15.25
N LYS A 74 7.56 -9.35 14.55
CA LYS A 74 7.67 -7.98 15.06
C LYS A 74 6.46 -7.10 14.71
N LEU A 75 5.56 -7.59 13.86
CA LEU A 75 4.44 -6.83 13.31
C LEU A 75 3.18 -7.71 13.34
N ILE A 76 2.19 -7.36 14.16
CA ILE A 76 0.90 -8.06 14.27
C ILE A 76 0.07 -7.82 12.99
N LEU A 77 0.53 -8.34 11.85
CA LEU A 77 0.06 -7.90 10.53
C LEU A 77 -0.43 -9.02 9.61
N THR A 78 -0.45 -10.28 10.06
CA THR A 78 -1.07 -11.34 9.24
C THR A 78 -1.86 -12.32 10.07
N LYS A 79 -3.11 -12.52 9.69
CA LYS A 79 -3.89 -13.68 10.12
C LYS A 79 -3.39 -14.93 9.40
N LYS A 80 -3.84 -16.09 9.87
CA LYS A 80 -3.62 -17.37 9.20
C LYS A 80 -4.44 -17.38 7.90
N ASN A 81 -3.85 -17.89 6.81
CA ASN A 81 -4.49 -18.02 5.49
C ASN A 81 -4.78 -16.70 4.74
N GLU A 82 -3.94 -15.68 4.94
CA GLU A 82 -3.94 -14.45 4.13
C GLU A 82 -2.51 -13.96 3.86
N THR A 83 -2.38 -13.13 2.82
CA THR A 83 -1.16 -12.35 2.57
C THR A 83 -0.97 -11.27 3.65
N SER A 84 0.19 -10.61 3.65
CA SER A 84 0.24 -9.26 4.21
C SER A 84 -0.59 -8.31 3.38
N VAL A 85 -0.83 -7.11 3.91
CA VAL A 85 -1.37 -6.00 3.12
C VAL A 85 -0.48 -5.75 1.90
N LEU A 86 -1.12 -5.63 0.73
CA LEU A 86 -0.48 -5.53 -0.58
C LEU A 86 -0.32 -4.07 -1.03
N PHE A 87 0.37 -3.25 -0.22
CA PHE A 87 0.49 -1.80 -0.44
C PHE A 87 0.92 -1.44 -1.88
N ASP A 88 2.13 -1.81 -2.29
CA ASP A 88 2.70 -1.44 -3.59
C ASP A 88 1.98 -2.12 -4.76
N THR A 89 1.36 -3.29 -4.53
CA THR A 89 0.62 -4.00 -5.57
C THR A 89 -0.61 -3.21 -6.03
N VAL A 90 -1.28 -2.49 -5.12
CA VAL A 90 -2.41 -1.62 -5.48
C VAL A 90 -1.95 -0.45 -6.35
N ALA A 91 -0.75 0.10 -6.11
CA ALA A 91 -0.19 1.16 -6.96
C ALA A 91 0.12 0.67 -8.37
N ILE A 92 0.58 -0.57 -8.52
CA ILE A 92 0.75 -1.19 -9.86
C ILE A 92 -0.60 -1.45 -10.53
N TYR A 93 -1.60 -1.93 -9.79
CA TYR A 93 -2.96 -2.13 -10.31
C TYR A 93 -3.54 -0.83 -10.86
N LEU A 94 -3.43 0.26 -10.07
CA LEU A 94 -3.84 1.61 -10.47
C LEU A 94 -3.16 2.08 -11.76
N GLY A 95 -1.94 1.63 -12.04
CA GLY A 95 -1.22 1.95 -13.27
C GLY A 95 -1.83 1.38 -14.55
N PHE A 96 -2.74 0.39 -14.46
CA PHE A 96 -3.38 -0.21 -15.63
C PHE A 96 -4.90 -0.39 -15.53
N SER A 97 -5.50 -0.27 -14.34
CA SER A 97 -6.95 -0.40 -14.15
C SER A 97 -7.41 0.29 -12.88
N GLU A 98 -8.62 0.86 -12.94
CA GLU A 98 -9.30 1.52 -11.82
C GLU A 98 -10.60 0.81 -11.44
N GLU A 99 -10.95 -0.32 -12.08
CA GLU A 99 -12.28 -0.96 -11.95
C GLU A 99 -12.62 -1.41 -10.52
N LEU A 100 -11.61 -1.71 -9.71
CA LEU A 100 -11.75 -2.12 -8.31
C LEU A 100 -11.51 -0.97 -7.32
N LEU A 101 -11.35 0.26 -7.81
CA LEU A 101 -11.00 1.43 -7.00
C LEU A 101 -12.07 2.51 -7.10
N ASN A 102 -12.31 3.19 -5.99
CA ASN A 102 -13.03 4.46 -6.00
C ASN A 102 -11.99 5.59 -6.00
N ILE A 103 -12.02 6.44 -7.01
CA ILE A 103 -11.07 7.56 -7.18
C ILE A 103 -11.76 8.86 -6.79
N GLU A 104 -11.07 9.67 -5.98
CA GLU A 104 -11.54 10.99 -5.54
C GLU A 104 -10.46 12.05 -5.80
N GLU A 105 -10.88 13.16 -6.41
CA GLU A 105 -10.02 14.33 -6.57
C GLU A 105 -10.03 15.17 -5.29
N LEU A 106 -8.88 15.20 -4.62
CA LEU A 106 -8.71 15.92 -3.36
C LEU A 106 -7.50 16.83 -3.45
N LYS A 107 -7.62 18.04 -2.87
CA LYS A 107 -6.46 18.91 -2.66
C LYS A 107 -5.68 18.37 -1.46
N ILE A 108 -4.51 17.78 -1.73
CA ILE A 108 -3.67 17.15 -0.70
C ILE A 108 -2.44 18.01 -0.41
N GLU A 109 -2.02 18.05 0.86
CA GLU A 109 -0.78 18.69 1.29
C GLU A 109 0.05 17.77 2.21
N ILE A 110 1.38 17.96 2.18
CA ILE A 110 2.33 17.27 3.05
C ILE A 110 2.77 18.21 4.18
N THR A 111 2.31 17.94 5.39
CA THR A 111 2.67 18.72 6.57
C THR A 111 4.14 18.56 6.97
N ASP A 112 4.68 19.48 7.77
CA ASP A 112 6.06 19.39 8.29
C ASP A 112 6.31 18.17 9.16
N ARG A 113 5.23 17.53 9.65
CA ARG A 113 5.30 16.30 10.44
C ARG A 113 5.24 15.02 9.59
N GLY A 114 5.16 15.15 8.26
CA GLY A 114 5.05 14.03 7.32
C GLY A 114 3.67 13.38 7.33
N LEU A 115 2.62 14.16 7.57
CA LEU A 115 1.24 13.75 7.35
C LEU A 115 0.78 14.17 5.95
N THR A 116 0.10 13.26 5.27
CA THR A 116 -0.69 13.53 4.07
C THR A 116 -2.10 13.88 4.52
N GLN A 117 -2.54 15.11 4.28
CA GLN A 117 -3.87 15.56 4.70
C GLN A 117 -4.59 16.34 3.61
N ILE A 118 -5.92 16.38 3.69
CA ILE A 118 -6.74 17.24 2.84
C ILE A 118 -6.48 18.69 3.24
N SER A 119 -6.07 19.51 2.29
CA SER A 119 -5.82 20.93 2.47
C SER A 119 -7.14 21.65 2.76
N LYS A 120 -7.17 22.47 3.80
CA LYS A 120 -8.33 23.34 4.08
C LYS A 120 -8.35 24.44 3.02
N ARG A 121 -9.54 24.72 2.47
CA ARG A 121 -9.76 25.81 1.50
C ARG A 121 -9.28 27.14 2.05
#